data_AF-A0A238WFA0-F1
#
_entry.id   AF-A0A238WFA0-F1
#
_cell.length_a   1.000
_cell.length_b   1.000
_cell.length_c   1.000
_cell.angle_alpha   90.00
_cell.angle_beta   90.00
_cell.angle_gamma   90.00
#
_symmetry.space_group_name_H-M   'P 1'
#
loop_
_entity.id
_entity.type
_entity.pdbx_description
1 polymer ?
#
loop_
_entity_poly.entity_id
_entity_poly.type
_entity_poly.pdbx_seq_one_letter_code
_entity_poly.pdbx_strand_id
1 'polypeptide(L)' 'MKNAEIRALSSEDLQNQIKTEQTNGQNMRFAHAISPLENPIRLKQARKNVARLLTELKRRENEQATNSAN' A
#
# COMPACT_ATOMS: atom_id res chain seq x y z
N MET A 1 -0.13 -5.16 7.56
CA MET A 1 -1.46 -5.55 7.03
C MET A 1 -1.43 -6.99 6.58
N LYS A 2 -2.48 -7.75 6.90
CA LYS A 2 -2.65 -9.11 6.39
C LYS A 2 -3.31 -9.05 5.01
N ASN A 3 -2.98 -10.00 4.13
CA ASN A 3 -3.54 -10.02 2.78
C ASN A 3 -5.08 -10.20 2.78
N ALA A 4 -5.64 -10.86 3.79
CA ALA A 4 -7.08 -11.05 3.93
C ALA A 4 -7.83 -9.71 4.10
N GLU A 5 -7.28 -8.80 4.92
CA GLU A 5 -7.83 -7.46 5.13
C GLU A 5 -7.78 -6.63 3.85
N ILE A 6 -6.68 -6.75 3.08
CA ILE A 6 -6.49 -6.03 1.82
C ILE A 6 -7.52 -6.46 0.76
N ARG A 7 -7.84 -7.76 0.70
CA ARG A 7 -8.84 -8.29 -0.24
C ARG A 7 -10.27 -7.90 0.13
N ALA A 8 -10.56 -7.70 1.42
CA ALA A 8 -11.88 -7.32 1.91
C ALA A 8 -12.23 -5.84 1.65
N LEU A 9 -11.24 -4.99 1.33
CA LEU A 9 -11.45 -3.57 1.02
C LEU A 9 -12.18 -3.39 -0.32
N SER A 10 -13.09 -2.40 -0.37
CA SER A 10 -13.65 -1.93 -1.64
C SER A 10 -12.57 -1.31 -2.53
N SER A 11 -12.84 -1.16 -3.84
CA SER A 11 -11.84 -0.59 -4.76
C SER A 11 -11.53 0.88 -4.46
N GLU A 12 -12.52 1.63 -3.97
CA GLU A 12 -12.36 3.02 -3.57
C GLU A 12 -11.56 3.14 -2.25
N ASP A 13 -11.90 2.32 -1.25
CA ASP A 13 -11.16 2.28 0.02
C ASP A 13 -9.72 1.83 -0.18
N LEU A 14 -9.48 0.90 -1.11
CA LEU A 14 -8.13 0.46 -1.46
C LEU A 14 -7.30 1.62 -2.01
N GLN A 15 -7.85 2.45 -2.91
CA GLN A 15 -7.16 3.62 -3.44
C GLN A 15 -6.91 4.69 -2.36
N ASN A 16 -7.89 4.92 -1.49
CA ASN A 16 -7.75 5.85 -0.37
C ASN A 16 -6.66 5.38 0.60
N GLN A 17 -6.64 4.09 0.94
CA GLN A 17 -5.63 3.52 1.82
C GLN A 17 -4.22 3.60 1.19
N ILE A 18 -4.09 3.39 -0.11
CA ILE A 18 -2.81 3.54 -0.83
C ILE A 18 -2.27 4.96 -0.64
N LYS A 19 -3.11 5.99 -0.86
CA LYS A 19 -2.69 7.39 -0.71
C LYS A 19 -2.27 7.69 0.73
N THR A 20 -3.04 7.25 1.70
CA THR A 20 -2.74 7.44 3.13
C THR A 20 -1.41 6.77 3.52
N GLU A 21 -1.21 5.51 3.14
CA GLU A 21 0.01 4.76 3.45
C GLU A 21 1.24 5.32 2.73
N GLN A 22 1.10 5.83 1.51
CA GLN A 22 2.17 6.51 0.79
C GLN A 22 2.62 7.80 1.51
N THR A 23 1.67 8.64 1.90
CA THR A 23 1.95 9.87 2.66
C THR A 23 2.61 9.54 3.99
N ASN A 24 2.10 8.55 4.72
CA ASN A 24 2.68 8.10 5.99
C ASN A 24 4.11 7.57 5.81
N GLY A 25 4.35 6.77 4.77
CA GLY A 25 5.68 6.28 4.42
C GLY A 25 6.65 7.40 4.09
N GLN A 26 6.19 8.41 3.36
CA GLN A 26 7.02 9.57 3.01
C GLN A 26 7.35 10.42 4.24
N ASN A 27 6.38 10.68 5.11
CA ASN A 27 6.60 11.38 6.38
C ASN A 27 7.58 10.63 7.27
N MET A 28 7.47 9.29 7.37
CA MET A 28 8.42 8.47 8.12
C MET A 28 9.84 8.55 7.56
N ARG A 29 10.01 8.63 6.22
CA ARG A 29 11.33 8.79 5.60
C ARG A 29 11.93 10.17 5.93
N PHE A 30 11.13 11.22 5.86
CA PHE A 30 11.58 12.57 6.24
C PHE A 30 11.94 12.65 7.73
N ALA A 31 11.09 12.11 8.60
CA ALA A 31 11.37 12.04 10.03
C ALA A 31 12.68 11.29 10.32
N HIS A 32 12.92 10.16 9.65
CA HIS A 32 14.16 9.39 9.79
C HIS A 32 15.41 10.16 9.36
N ALA A 33 15.30 10.96 8.30
CA ALA A 33 16.41 11.76 7.78
C ALA A 33 16.77 12.92 8.72
N ILE A 34 15.79 13.48 9.44
CA ILE A 34 15.99 14.55 10.43
C ILE A 34 16.52 13.96 11.75
N SER A 35 15.91 12.86 12.20
CA SER A 35 16.28 12.18 13.43
C SER A 35 16.23 10.66 13.22
N PRO A 36 17.30 9.91 13.56
CA PRO A 36 17.28 8.46 13.47
C PRO A 36 16.07 7.88 14.20
N LEU A 37 15.25 7.10 13.50
CA LEU A 37 14.11 6.43 14.13
C LEU A 37 14.63 5.36 15.08
N GLU A 38 13.98 5.21 16.24
CA GLU A 38 14.27 4.12 17.18
C GLU A 38 14.18 2.74 16.53
N ASN A 39 13.29 2.57 15.54
CA ASN A 39 13.14 1.32 14.82
C ASN A 39 13.04 1.51 13.30
N PRO A 40 14.17 1.39 12.57
CA PRO A 40 14.22 1.48 11.11
C PRO A 40 13.42 0.39 10.37
N ILE A 41 13.10 -0.73 11.04
CA ILE A 41 12.31 -1.82 10.43
C ILE A 41 10.91 -1.33 10.05
N ARG A 42 10.39 -0.29 10.74
CA ARG A 42 9.09 0.32 10.43
C ARG A 42 9.03 0.88 9.00
N LEU A 43 10.12 1.47 8.49
CA LEU A 43 10.19 1.93 7.08
C LEU A 43 10.05 0.76 6.10
N LYS A 44 10.71 -0.36 6.40
CA LYS A 44 10.62 -1.58 5.57
C LYS A 44 9.20 -2.15 5.59
N GLN A 45 8.54 -2.14 6.75
CA GLN A 45 7.16 -2.60 6.90
C GLN A 45 6.17 -1.69 6.15
N ALA A 46 6.29 -0.37 6.30
CA ALA A 46 5.47 0.60 5.58
C ALA A 46 5.60 0.43 4.05
N ARG A 47 6.83 0.30 3.54
CA ARG A 47 7.08 0.03 2.11
C ARG A 47 6.41 -1.26 1.63
N LYS A 48 6.49 -2.34 2.43
CA LYS A 48 5.85 -3.61 2.12
C LYS A 48 4.32 -3.51 2.14
N ASN A 49 3.74 -2.72 3.03
CA ASN A 49 2.29 -2.53 3.08
C ASN A 49 1.79 -1.81 1.82
N VAL A 50 2.44 -0.71 1.42
CA VAL A 50 2.12 0.00 0.16
C VAL A 50 2.22 -0.94 -1.05
N ALA A 51 3.30 -1.74 -1.13
CA ALA A 51 3.48 -2.69 -2.24
C ALA A 51 2.36 -3.74 -2.33
N ARG A 52 1.88 -4.25 -1.19
CA ARG A 52 0.76 -5.21 -1.16
C ARG A 52 -0.54 -4.58 -1.65
N LEU A 53 -0.84 -3.35 -1.22
CA LEU A 53 -2.03 -2.63 -1.65
C LEU A 53 -2.01 -2.37 -3.17
N LEU A 54 -0.87 -1.91 -3.70
CA LEU A 54 -0.69 -1.69 -5.13
C LEU A 54 -0.81 -2.98 -5.95
N THR A 55 -0.31 -4.10 -5.41
CA THR A 55 -0.40 -5.41 -6.07
C THR A 55 -1.86 -5.86 -6.18
N GLU A 56 -2.65 -5.67 -5.14
CA GLU A 56 -4.08 -5.99 -5.16
C GLU A 56 -4.85 -5.11 -6.15
N LEU A 57 -4.54 -3.80 -6.19
CA LEU A 57 -5.13 -2.90 -7.18
C LEU A 57 -4.83 -3.38 -8.60
N LYS A 58 -3.56 -3.73 -8.86
CA LYS A 58 -3.16 -4.21 -10.18
C LYS A 58 -3.79 -5.55 -10.55
N ARG A 59 -3.99 -6.45 -9.57
CA ARG A 59 -4.73 -7.70 -9.76
C ARG A 59 -6.15 -7.42 -10.24
N ARG A 60 -6.87 -6.50 -9.59
CA ARG A 60 -8.24 -6.13 -9.96
C ARG A 60 -8.33 -5.50 -11.35
N GLU A 61 -7.39 -4.61 -11.68
CA GLU A 61 -7.30 -4.02 -13.02
C GLU A 61 -7.11 -5.08 -14.11
N ASN A 62 -6.22 -6.05 -13.86
CA ASN A 62 -5.96 -7.12 -14.82
C ASN A 62 -7.18 -8.04 -14.97
N GLU A 63 -7.89 -8.36 -13.89
CA GLU A 63 -9.13 -9.14 -13.92
C GLU A 63 -10.26 -8.43 -14.70
N GLN A 64 -10.36 -7.10 -14.56
CA GLN A 64 -11.29 -6.30 -15.36
C GLN A 64 -10.91 -6.30 -16.85
N ALA A 65 -9.62 -6.14 -17.16
CA ALA A 65 -9.13 -6.16 -18.54
C ALA A 65 -9.37 -7.51 -19.23
N THR A 66 -9.21 -8.63 -18.52
CA THR A 66 -9.51 -9.97 -19.06
C THR A 66 -11.01 -10.21 -19.26
N ASN A 67 -11.86 -9.63 -18.42
CA ASN A 67 -13.31 -9.79 -18.54
C ASN A 67 -13.90 -8.93 -19.66
N SER A 68 -13.32 -7.78 -19.98
CA SER A 68 -13.76 -6.94 -21.12
C SER A 68 -13.29 -7.46 -22.48
N ALA A 69 -12.36 -8.41 -22.51
CA ALA A 69 -11.81 -9.00 -23.73
C ALA A 69 -12.51 -10.31 -24.17
N ASN A 70 -13.42 -10.83 -23.34
CA ASN A 70 -14.27 -11.99 -23.65
C ASN A 70 -15.72 -11.54 -23.86
#